data_AF-A0A9D8WTW8-F1
#
_entry.id   AF-A0A9D8WTW8-F1
#
_cell.length_a   1.000
_cell.length_b   1.000
_cell.length_c   1.000
_cell.angle_alpha   90.00
_cell.angle_beta   90.00
_cell.angle_gamma   90.00
#
_symmetry.space_group_name_H-M   'P 1'
#
loop_
_entity.id
_entity.type
_entity.pdbx_description
1 polymer ?
#
loop_
_entity_poly.entity_id
_entity_poly.type
_entity_poly.pdbx_seq_one_letter_code
_entity_poly.pdbx_strand_id
1 'polypeptide(L)'
;MRKSFYILLISFLFLTSCKTTYNLQNAKNADDQIMECLHSKKIVFIGENHSTVFPILYMTQNIERFYEAGVRYIFLEEEGDGFLPEGNYNNYHMLIVPPWCTFGGKHEYHLMEIEIARVNQLHPEAPIKVIFPEEGFIWPEDPSIPTNILNARDLQAQKTIIQIMDNAKPEEKAIIFYGDGHGMKHPLHFYGGENLWYMTGYYLNNYYGEQYASIDIYNVRNDDYTKVNYGDGPHFKILNETNLPKNISKEDLSNYDYICATDQRIYGIVCPYITTDYNLRALYKYVADFDIEKSSPYKPRELAYFILGISYLKYCFDEYFPFSFEEDNLKAALKYLNETVFLSGKEPSSFCKNLPDYSLEEWEKYAEYLFSYEWFEDYIYGYLDYKKSQKKACGYIIYNMEHAIQMNPADPWPQYWLAYFLSEKADYSSKKSDYKKAIEAWEKFLNHKASFACPGLLVAYDRIAICYSKLGDEENEHFYKTKKENLDKVFPWNDIEMYFFGYYN
;
A
#
# COMPACT_ATOMS: atom_id res chain seq x y z
N MET A 1 -53.74 -15.56 -13.63
CA MET A 1 -52.41 -16.08 -13.25
C MET A 1 -51.30 -15.79 -14.27
N ARG A 2 -51.45 -16.07 -15.58
CA ARG A 2 -50.38 -15.78 -16.58
C ARG A 2 -49.97 -14.31 -16.70
N LYS A 3 -50.92 -13.35 -16.67
CA LYS A 3 -50.59 -11.90 -16.74
C LYS A 3 -49.79 -11.38 -15.53
N SER A 4 -50.07 -11.90 -14.34
CA SER A 4 -49.36 -11.51 -13.10
C SER A 4 -47.92 -12.01 -13.09
N PHE A 5 -47.65 -13.17 -13.70
CA PHE A 5 -46.29 -13.73 -13.83
C PHE A 5 -45.42 -12.93 -14.81
N TYR A 6 -46.00 -12.43 -15.91
CA TYR A 6 -45.27 -11.56 -16.86
C TYR A 6 -44.95 -10.19 -16.27
N ILE A 7 -45.84 -9.61 -15.46
CA ILE A 7 -45.56 -8.35 -14.75
C ILE A 7 -44.43 -8.56 -13.74
N LEU A 8 -44.44 -9.67 -12.97
CA LEU A 8 -43.36 -10.01 -12.04
C LEU A 8 -42.03 -10.27 -12.76
N LEU A 9 -42.04 -10.95 -13.92
CA LEU A 9 -40.85 -11.22 -14.73
C LEU A 9 -40.28 -9.93 -15.35
N ILE A 10 -41.14 -9.00 -15.79
CA ILE A 10 -40.73 -7.69 -16.32
C ILE A 10 -40.20 -6.81 -15.17
N SER A 11 -40.84 -6.81 -13.99
CA SER A 11 -40.30 -6.13 -12.80
C SER A 11 -38.97 -6.74 -12.34
N PHE A 12 -38.77 -8.06 -12.48
CA PHE A 12 -37.48 -8.72 -12.21
C PHE A 12 -36.41 -8.41 -13.28
N LEU A 13 -36.83 -8.23 -14.54
CA LEU A 13 -35.94 -7.81 -15.64
C LEU A 13 -35.57 -6.32 -15.57
N PHE A 14 -36.35 -5.49 -14.88
CA PHE A 14 -36.01 -4.09 -14.56
C PHE A 14 -35.28 -3.94 -13.22
N LEU A 15 -35.10 -5.03 -12.46
CA LEU A 15 -34.14 -5.11 -11.36
C LEU A 15 -32.74 -5.53 -11.86
N THR A 16 -32.45 -5.39 -13.16
CA THR A 16 -31.07 -5.35 -13.64
C THR A 16 -30.39 -4.16 -12.98
N SER A 17 -29.32 -4.41 -12.21
CA SER A 17 -28.54 -3.37 -11.55
C SER A 17 -28.26 -2.23 -12.54
N CYS A 18 -28.85 -1.06 -12.29
CA CYS A 18 -28.57 0.11 -13.09
C CYS A 18 -27.12 0.50 -12.82
N LYS A 19 -26.21 0.12 -13.71
CA LYS A 19 -24.82 0.54 -13.59
C LYS A 19 -24.75 2.07 -13.71
N THR A 20 -24.20 2.73 -12.70
CA THR A 20 -23.90 4.16 -12.76
C THR A 20 -22.88 4.40 -13.86
N THR A 21 -23.19 5.25 -14.84
CA THR A 21 -22.27 5.54 -15.95
C THR A 21 -21.67 6.95 -15.85
N TYR A 22 -20.34 7.00 -15.81
CA TYR A 22 -19.51 8.19 -15.88
C TYR A 22 -18.95 8.33 -17.30
N ASN A 23 -19.32 9.41 -18.00
CA ASN A 23 -18.70 9.74 -19.28
C ASN A 23 -17.72 10.89 -19.09
N LEU A 24 -16.43 10.59 -19.19
CA LEU A 24 -15.30 11.48 -18.95
C LEU A 24 -14.47 11.74 -20.23
N GLN A 25 -14.92 11.26 -21.40
CA GLN A 25 -14.20 11.42 -22.68
C GLN A 25 -13.86 12.88 -23.03
N ASN A 26 -14.71 13.82 -22.61
CA ASN A 26 -14.55 15.26 -22.85
C ASN A 26 -14.23 16.03 -21.55
N ALA A 27 -13.93 15.33 -20.46
CA ALA A 27 -13.54 15.96 -19.21
C ALA A 27 -12.12 16.53 -19.30
N LYS A 28 -11.88 17.61 -18.57
CA LYS A 28 -10.56 18.24 -18.44
C LYS A 28 -9.61 17.26 -17.72
N ASN A 29 -8.34 17.23 -18.12
CA ASN A 29 -7.33 16.50 -17.37
C ASN A 29 -7.08 17.16 -16.01
N ALA A 30 -6.65 16.38 -15.03
CA ALA A 30 -6.38 16.90 -13.68
C ALA A 30 -5.19 17.88 -13.66
N ASP A 31 -4.16 17.66 -14.48
CA ASP A 31 -2.95 18.49 -14.54
C ASP A 31 -3.27 19.88 -15.05
N ASP A 32 -4.09 19.95 -16.09
CA ASP A 32 -4.57 21.24 -16.61
C ASP A 32 -5.32 22.01 -15.52
N GLN A 33 -6.14 21.33 -14.70
CA GLN A 33 -6.85 21.98 -13.60
C GLN A 33 -5.91 22.42 -12.46
N ILE A 34 -4.92 21.61 -12.10
CA ILE A 34 -3.90 21.95 -11.10
C ILE A 34 -3.10 23.17 -11.57
N MET A 35 -2.69 23.21 -12.85
CA MET A 35 -1.97 24.34 -13.44
C MET A 35 -2.81 25.63 -13.41
N GLU A 36 -4.08 25.57 -13.78
CA GLU A 36 -5.00 26.71 -13.66
C GLU A 36 -5.12 27.22 -12.21
N CYS A 37 -5.17 26.30 -11.24
CA CYS A 37 -5.13 26.66 -9.83
C CYS A 37 -3.79 27.33 -9.47
N LEU A 38 -2.65 26.75 -9.83
CA LEU A 38 -1.33 27.32 -9.52
C LEU A 38 -1.12 28.72 -10.12
N HIS A 39 -1.69 29.00 -11.29
CA HIS A 39 -1.64 30.32 -11.89
C HIS A 39 -2.44 31.40 -11.13
N SER A 40 -3.49 31.01 -10.41
CA SER A 40 -4.42 31.96 -9.74
C SER A 40 -4.39 31.92 -8.22
N LYS A 41 -3.86 30.85 -7.63
CA LYS A 41 -3.85 30.54 -6.20
C LYS A 41 -2.42 30.57 -5.67
N LYS A 42 -2.24 30.75 -4.37
CA LYS A 42 -0.94 30.67 -3.70
C LYS A 42 -0.63 29.24 -3.27
N ILE A 43 -1.66 28.50 -2.86
CA ILE A 43 -1.55 27.15 -2.31
C ILE A 43 -2.59 26.25 -2.98
N VAL A 44 -2.15 25.08 -3.44
CA VAL A 44 -3.01 24.01 -3.95
C VAL A 44 -2.79 22.76 -3.11
N PHE A 45 -3.84 22.28 -2.45
CA PHE A 45 -3.86 21.01 -1.76
C PHE A 45 -4.31 19.91 -2.73
N ILE A 46 -3.58 18.82 -2.76
CA ILE A 46 -3.86 17.62 -3.54
C ILE A 46 -3.98 16.46 -2.55
N GLY A 47 -5.21 16.01 -2.36
CA GLY A 47 -5.57 14.87 -1.53
C GLY A 47 -5.23 13.56 -2.24
N GLU A 48 -4.39 12.76 -1.62
CA GLU A 48 -4.03 11.43 -2.09
C GLU A 48 -4.60 10.35 -1.17
N ASN A 49 -4.72 9.13 -1.69
CA ASN A 49 -5.12 7.99 -0.90
C ASN A 49 -3.87 7.15 -0.65
N HIS A 50 -3.47 7.05 0.63
CA HIS A 50 -2.26 6.35 1.08
C HIS A 50 -2.14 4.90 0.59
N SER A 51 -3.25 4.29 0.15
CA SER A 51 -3.28 2.95 -0.43
C SER A 51 -2.84 2.89 -1.90
N THR A 52 -2.59 4.02 -2.56
CA THR A 52 -2.29 4.11 -3.99
C THR A 52 -1.02 4.92 -4.25
N VAL A 53 -0.11 4.42 -5.10
CA VAL A 53 1.09 5.19 -5.49
C VAL A 53 0.90 6.04 -6.74
N PHE A 54 -0.15 5.79 -7.53
CA PHE A 54 -0.40 6.54 -8.76
C PHE A 54 -0.37 8.07 -8.54
N PRO A 55 -0.99 8.63 -7.47
CA PRO A 55 -0.86 10.06 -7.16
C PRO A 55 0.58 10.56 -7.06
N ILE A 56 1.49 9.79 -6.43
CA ILE A 56 2.91 10.15 -6.28
C ILE A 56 3.64 10.12 -7.63
N LEU A 57 3.40 9.08 -8.43
CA LEU A 57 4.01 8.95 -9.77
C LEU A 57 3.52 10.05 -10.71
N TYR A 58 2.22 10.36 -10.63
CA TYR A 58 1.62 11.46 -11.35
C TYR A 58 2.23 12.81 -10.95
N MET A 59 2.41 13.05 -9.65
CA MET A 59 3.10 14.23 -9.14
C MET A 59 4.51 14.30 -9.70
N THR A 60 5.28 13.21 -9.59
CA THR A 60 6.64 13.08 -10.11
C THR A 60 6.74 13.50 -11.58
N GLN A 61 5.87 12.95 -12.44
CA GLN A 61 5.87 13.23 -13.88
C GLN A 61 5.54 14.69 -14.24
N ASN A 62 4.93 15.46 -13.31
CA ASN A 62 4.50 16.84 -13.55
C ASN A 62 5.26 17.89 -12.74
N ILE A 63 6.28 17.50 -11.94
CA ILE A 63 7.05 18.44 -11.10
C ILE A 63 7.57 19.62 -11.91
N GLU A 64 8.17 19.39 -13.08
CA GLU A 64 8.75 20.45 -13.90
C GLU A 64 7.68 21.46 -14.38
N ARG A 65 6.49 20.99 -14.77
CA ARG A 65 5.36 21.85 -15.13
C ARG A 65 4.86 22.66 -13.94
N PHE A 66 4.76 22.04 -12.76
CA PHE A 66 4.36 22.74 -11.55
C PHE A 66 5.41 23.79 -11.13
N TYR A 67 6.69 23.49 -11.32
CA TYR A 67 7.78 24.42 -11.09
C TYR A 67 7.67 25.66 -12.00
N GLU A 68 7.36 25.47 -13.28
CA GLU A 68 7.11 26.56 -14.24
C GLU A 68 5.91 27.42 -13.85
N ALA A 69 4.90 26.84 -13.19
CA ALA A 69 3.75 27.57 -12.64
C ALA A 69 4.06 28.38 -11.37
N GLY A 70 5.29 28.33 -10.87
CA GLY A 70 5.75 29.08 -9.70
C GLY A 70 5.88 28.26 -8.42
N VAL A 71 5.70 26.94 -8.46
CA VAL A 71 5.87 26.09 -7.26
C VAL A 71 7.32 26.13 -6.79
N ARG A 72 7.51 26.53 -5.53
CA ARG A 72 8.81 26.52 -4.83
C ARG A 72 8.74 25.80 -3.48
N TYR A 73 7.56 25.39 -3.06
CA TYR A 73 7.33 24.66 -1.82
C TYR A 73 6.47 23.43 -2.10
N ILE A 74 6.91 22.27 -1.64
CA ILE A 74 6.12 21.04 -1.61
C ILE A 74 6.03 20.60 -0.16
N PHE A 75 4.82 20.53 0.37
CA PHE A 75 4.55 20.06 1.73
C PHE A 75 4.06 18.61 1.69
N LEU A 76 4.68 17.72 2.48
CA LEU A 76 4.40 16.28 2.53
C LEU A 76 4.02 15.82 3.94
N GLU A 77 3.13 14.83 4.06
CA GLU A 77 2.48 14.45 5.34
C GLU A 77 3.38 13.77 6.36
N GLU A 78 4.27 12.88 5.93
CA GLU A 78 5.16 12.14 6.83
C GLU A 78 6.58 12.68 6.75
N GLU A 79 7.28 12.76 7.88
CA GLU A 79 8.72 13.05 7.93
C GLU A 79 9.44 12.16 6.90
N GLY A 80 10.00 12.79 5.85
CA GLY A 80 10.68 12.04 4.80
C GLY A 80 11.83 11.22 5.37
N ASP A 81 12.18 10.15 4.69
CA ASP A 81 13.20 9.19 5.14
C ASP A 81 14.65 9.73 5.10
N GLY A 82 14.81 11.06 5.05
CA GLY A 82 16.10 11.74 5.02
C GLY A 82 16.87 11.55 3.72
N PHE A 83 16.18 11.32 2.60
CA PHE A 83 16.84 11.01 1.33
C PHE A 83 17.30 12.24 0.52
N LEU A 84 16.69 13.42 0.73
CA LEU A 84 17.16 14.66 0.09
C LEU A 84 18.67 14.86 0.33
N PRO A 85 19.40 15.37 -0.68
CA PRO A 85 20.51 14.70 -1.38
C PRO A 85 21.83 14.52 -0.59
N GLU A 86 21.80 14.60 0.73
CA GLU A 86 22.99 14.50 1.58
C GLU A 86 23.39 13.06 1.94
N GLY A 87 22.66 12.05 1.45
CA GLY A 87 23.14 10.66 1.43
C GLY A 87 23.47 10.08 2.80
N ASN A 88 22.83 10.55 3.88
CA ASN A 88 23.03 9.96 5.20
C ASN A 88 22.26 8.63 5.30
N TYR A 89 22.89 7.57 4.79
CA TYR A 89 22.37 6.21 4.77
C TYR A 89 21.93 5.69 6.15
N ASN A 90 22.40 6.29 7.24
CA ASN A 90 22.02 5.88 8.60
C ASN A 90 20.61 6.30 9.00
N ASN A 91 20.02 7.27 8.30
CA ASN A 91 18.71 7.82 8.62
C ASN A 91 17.59 7.27 7.72
N TYR A 92 17.91 6.38 6.77
CA TYR A 92 16.89 5.77 5.92
C TYR A 92 15.99 4.85 6.72
N HIS A 93 14.70 5.17 6.76
CA HIS A 93 13.71 4.33 7.39
C HIS A 93 12.94 3.51 6.35
N MET A 94 13.46 2.34 5.97
CA MET A 94 12.72 1.45 5.07
C MET A 94 11.49 0.85 5.77
N LEU A 95 10.31 1.01 5.18
CA LEU A 95 9.09 0.36 5.66
C LEU A 95 9.09 -1.12 5.23
N ILE A 96 8.98 -2.03 6.21
CA ILE A 96 8.84 -3.46 5.97
C ILE A 96 7.38 -3.82 6.20
N VAL A 97 6.68 -4.25 5.15
CA VAL A 97 5.26 -4.59 5.18
C VAL A 97 5.02 -5.96 4.55
N PRO A 98 3.85 -6.58 4.82
CA PRO A 98 3.45 -7.77 4.11
C PRO A 98 3.44 -7.56 2.59
N PRO A 99 3.76 -8.60 1.81
CA PRO A 99 3.93 -8.51 0.35
C PRO A 99 2.63 -8.22 -0.41
N TRP A 100 1.50 -8.49 0.23
CA TRP A 100 0.16 -8.23 -0.30
C TRP A 100 -0.38 -6.86 0.11
N CYS A 101 0.31 -6.09 0.96
CA CYS A 101 -0.17 -4.76 1.33
C CYS A 101 0.12 -3.76 0.21
N THR A 102 -0.83 -2.87 -0.04
CA THR A 102 -0.69 -1.78 -1.01
C THR A 102 -0.60 -0.48 -0.27
N PHE A 103 0.61 -0.17 0.20
CA PHE A 103 0.90 1.18 0.64
C PHE A 103 1.62 1.93 -0.45
N GLY A 104 1.28 3.21 -0.56
CA GLY A 104 2.17 4.24 -1.07
C GLY A 104 3.60 3.98 -0.60
N GLY A 105 4.45 3.43 -1.46
CA GLY A 105 5.78 3.02 -1.07
C GLY A 105 6.74 4.20 -1.03
N LYS A 106 7.70 4.14 -0.10
CA LYS A 106 8.81 5.10 0.00
C LYS A 106 9.66 5.16 -1.27
N HIS A 107 9.60 4.12 -2.10
CA HIS A 107 10.27 4.10 -3.40
C HIS A 107 9.71 5.16 -4.35
N GLU A 108 8.39 5.29 -4.47
CA GLU A 108 7.76 6.25 -5.36
C GLU A 108 7.97 7.68 -4.86
N TYR A 109 7.96 7.89 -3.53
CA TYR A 109 8.41 9.15 -2.93
C TYR A 109 9.88 9.45 -3.26
N HIS A 110 10.75 8.45 -3.25
CA HIS A 110 12.14 8.60 -3.64
C HIS A 110 12.30 8.98 -5.13
N LEU A 111 11.48 8.43 -6.04
CA LEU A 111 11.44 8.87 -7.44
C LEU A 111 11.04 10.35 -7.55
N MET A 112 10.06 10.78 -6.75
CA MET A 112 9.66 12.19 -6.66
C MET A 112 10.83 13.07 -6.19
N GLU A 113 11.56 12.66 -5.15
CA GLU A 113 12.71 13.41 -4.63
C GLU A 113 13.88 13.49 -5.62
N ILE A 114 14.17 12.41 -6.38
CA ILE A 114 15.15 12.42 -7.48
C ILE A 114 14.77 13.49 -8.51
N GLU A 115 13.49 13.54 -8.87
CA GLU A 115 13.00 14.49 -9.86
C GLU A 115 13.03 15.93 -9.35
N ILE A 116 12.70 16.16 -8.07
CA ILE A 116 12.89 17.46 -7.40
C ILE A 116 14.37 17.86 -7.44
N ALA A 117 15.28 16.93 -7.13
CA ALA A 117 16.72 17.20 -7.17
C ALA A 117 17.19 17.56 -8.59
N ARG A 118 16.70 16.87 -9.62
CA ARG A 118 16.97 17.19 -11.02
C ARG A 118 16.51 18.61 -11.36
N VAL A 119 15.27 18.97 -11.02
CA VAL A 119 14.72 20.32 -11.27
C VAL A 119 15.51 21.38 -10.52
N ASN A 120 15.90 21.12 -9.27
CA ASN A 120 16.73 22.03 -8.48
C ASN A 120 18.13 22.24 -9.07
N GLN A 121 18.74 21.20 -9.66
CA GLN A 121 20.02 21.32 -10.36
C GLN A 121 19.91 22.19 -11.61
N LEU A 122 18.77 22.13 -12.32
CA LEU A 122 18.51 23.00 -13.47
C LEU A 122 18.21 24.46 -13.07
N HIS A 123 17.73 24.67 -11.84
CA HIS A 123 17.32 25.99 -11.34
C HIS A 123 17.88 26.33 -9.95
N PRO A 124 19.22 26.45 -9.81
CA PRO A 124 19.88 26.63 -8.51
C PRO A 124 19.49 27.93 -7.77
N GLU A 125 19.07 28.96 -8.50
CA GLU A 125 18.71 30.26 -7.93
C GLU A 125 17.29 30.30 -7.32
N ALA A 126 16.46 29.31 -7.62
CA ALA A 126 15.09 29.24 -7.12
C ALA A 126 14.65 27.78 -6.93
N PRO A 127 15.31 27.02 -6.03
CA PRO A 127 15.01 25.61 -5.84
C PRO A 127 13.63 25.39 -5.20
N ILE A 128 13.02 24.25 -5.52
CA ILE A 128 11.92 23.66 -4.76
C ILE A 128 12.44 23.22 -3.40
N LYS A 129 11.70 23.60 -2.35
CA LYS A 129 11.92 23.20 -0.97
C LYS A 129 10.84 22.19 -0.58
N VAL A 130 11.27 21.01 -0.16
CA VAL A 130 10.38 19.99 0.42
C VAL A 130 10.34 20.20 1.92
N ILE A 131 9.14 20.19 2.50
CA ILE A 131 8.91 20.53 3.89
C ILE A 131 7.92 19.53 4.49
N PHE A 132 8.22 19.04 5.69
CA PHE A 132 7.36 18.18 6.48
C PHE A 132 6.74 19.02 7.59
N PRO A 133 5.54 19.60 7.39
CA PRO A 133 5.06 20.63 8.29
C PRO A 133 4.58 20.07 9.65
N GLU A 134 4.49 18.74 9.77
CA GLU A 134 4.26 18.02 11.04
C GLU A 134 5.54 17.78 11.85
N GLU A 135 6.73 18.06 11.31
CA GLU A 135 7.99 17.85 12.03
C GLU A 135 7.97 18.57 13.39
N GLY A 136 8.38 17.84 14.43
CA GLY A 136 8.33 18.32 15.82
C GLY A 136 6.95 18.25 16.47
N PHE A 137 5.98 17.56 15.87
CA PHE A 137 4.70 17.25 16.49
C PHE A 137 4.87 16.52 17.82
N ILE A 138 4.16 17.00 18.84
CA ILE A 138 4.13 16.38 20.18
C ILE A 138 2.79 15.69 20.35
N TRP A 139 2.84 14.37 20.56
CA TRP A 139 1.65 13.56 20.81
C TRP A 139 0.88 14.07 22.05
N PRO A 140 -0.46 14.21 21.96
CA PRO A 140 -1.27 14.61 23.10
C PRO A 140 -1.18 13.56 24.23
N GLU A 141 -1.34 14.01 25.48
CA GLU A 141 -1.22 13.16 26.68
C GLU A 141 -2.24 12.00 26.70
N ASP A 142 -3.39 12.16 26.04
CA ASP A 142 -4.39 11.11 25.86
C ASP A 142 -4.60 10.78 24.37
N PRO A 143 -3.87 9.80 23.83
CA PRO A 143 -4.00 9.36 22.44
C PRO A 143 -5.23 8.47 22.21
N SER A 144 -6.04 8.17 23.23
CA SER A 144 -7.19 7.26 23.10
C SER A 144 -8.36 7.84 22.30
N ILE A 145 -8.33 9.16 22.02
CA ILE A 145 -9.31 9.86 21.20
C ILE A 145 -8.65 10.24 19.86
N PRO A 146 -8.86 9.48 18.77
CA PRO A 146 -8.21 9.72 17.48
C PRO A 146 -8.37 11.15 16.96
N THR A 147 -9.55 11.75 17.15
CA THR A 147 -9.83 13.13 16.73
C THR A 147 -8.93 14.16 17.40
N ASN A 148 -8.49 13.93 18.64
CA ASN A 148 -7.58 14.87 19.32
C ASN A 148 -6.19 14.83 18.70
N ILE A 149 -5.71 13.64 18.33
CA ILE A 149 -4.44 13.47 17.62
C ILE A 149 -4.52 14.17 16.27
N LEU A 150 -5.56 13.89 15.47
CA LEU A 150 -5.72 14.48 14.14
C LEU A 150 -5.79 16.02 14.21
N ASN A 151 -6.62 16.57 15.09
CA ASN A 151 -6.68 18.02 15.32
C ASN A 151 -5.32 18.61 15.71
N ALA A 152 -4.54 17.93 16.55
CA ALA A 152 -3.23 18.42 16.97
C ALA A 152 -2.20 18.36 15.83
N ARG A 153 -2.21 17.29 15.02
CA ARG A 153 -1.38 17.15 13.81
C ARG A 153 -1.69 18.26 12.79
N ASP A 154 -2.96 18.43 12.43
CA ASP A 154 -3.39 19.45 11.46
C ASP A 154 -3.14 20.87 11.96
N LEU A 155 -3.33 21.13 13.25
CA LEU A 155 -3.04 22.43 13.84
C LEU A 155 -1.54 22.77 13.78
N GLN A 156 -0.67 21.79 13.93
CA GLN A 156 0.78 21.95 13.77
C GLN A 156 1.12 22.19 12.29
N ALA A 157 0.67 21.31 11.40
CA ALA A 157 0.94 21.39 9.96
C ALA A 157 0.54 22.76 9.40
N GLN A 158 -0.70 23.21 9.67
CA GLN A 158 -1.18 24.49 9.14
C GLN A 158 -0.40 25.69 9.70
N LYS A 159 0.07 25.67 10.97
CA LYS A 159 0.91 26.75 11.52
C LYS A 159 2.21 26.87 10.74
N THR A 160 2.88 25.74 10.52
CA THR A 160 4.14 25.68 9.78
C THR A 160 3.95 26.15 8.35
N ILE A 161 2.92 25.66 7.65
CA ILE A 161 2.60 26.06 6.28
C ILE A 161 2.34 27.58 6.20
N ILE A 162 1.48 28.13 7.06
CA ILE A 162 1.18 29.56 7.07
C ILE A 162 2.43 30.39 7.32
N GLN A 163 3.21 30.04 8.34
CA GLN A 163 4.44 30.75 8.69
C GLN A 163 5.42 30.81 7.51
N ILE A 164 5.58 29.71 6.78
CA ILE A 164 6.51 29.63 5.66
C ILE A 164 5.97 30.41 4.47
N MET A 165 4.71 30.21 4.12
CA MET A 165 4.11 30.82 2.94
C MET A 165 3.88 32.32 3.09
N ASP A 166 3.64 32.85 4.29
CA ASP A 166 3.54 34.30 4.52
C ASP A 166 4.88 35.03 4.35
N ASN A 167 5.99 34.31 4.53
CA ASN A 167 7.34 34.83 4.31
C ASN A 167 7.88 34.53 2.90
N ALA A 168 7.19 33.68 2.13
CA ALA A 168 7.53 33.41 0.73
C ALA A 168 7.24 34.61 -0.17
N LYS A 169 7.94 34.71 -1.30
CA LYS A 169 7.69 35.81 -2.25
C LYS A 169 6.29 35.69 -2.87
N PRO A 170 5.65 36.78 -3.31
CA PRO A 170 4.29 36.74 -3.86
C PRO A 170 4.09 35.77 -5.04
N GLU A 171 5.12 35.60 -5.87
CA GLU A 171 5.14 34.70 -7.02
C GLU A 171 5.39 33.23 -6.64
N GLU A 172 5.91 32.95 -5.45
CA GLU A 172 6.21 31.60 -4.99
C GLU A 172 4.93 30.90 -4.55
N LYS A 173 4.71 29.71 -5.11
CA LYS A 173 3.52 28.87 -4.88
C LYS A 173 3.88 27.61 -4.11
N ALA A 174 2.86 27.00 -3.51
CA ALA A 174 2.98 25.74 -2.83
C ALA A 174 2.01 24.69 -3.35
N ILE A 175 2.48 23.45 -3.35
CA ILE A 175 1.63 22.25 -3.37
C ILE A 175 1.70 21.61 -1.99
N ILE A 176 0.55 21.20 -1.48
CA ILE A 176 0.45 20.30 -0.32
C ILE A 176 -0.04 18.96 -0.87
N PHE A 177 0.70 17.88 -0.60
CA PHE A 177 0.39 16.54 -1.07
C PHE A 177 0.32 15.60 0.13
N TYR A 178 -0.91 15.26 0.51
CA TYR A 178 -1.33 14.75 1.82
C TYR A 178 -2.52 13.80 1.65
N GLY A 179 -2.76 12.94 2.63
CA GLY A 179 -3.96 12.14 2.75
C GLY A 179 -5.22 12.97 2.57
N ASP A 180 -6.13 12.50 1.72
CA ASP A 180 -7.33 13.21 1.26
C ASP A 180 -8.10 13.89 2.40
N GLY A 181 -8.33 13.18 3.50
CA GLY A 181 -9.02 13.67 4.69
C GLY A 181 -8.47 15.00 5.21
N HIS A 182 -7.15 15.21 5.17
CA HIS A 182 -6.50 16.43 5.64
C HIS A 182 -6.84 17.67 4.79
N GLY A 183 -7.29 17.47 3.55
CA GLY A 183 -7.58 18.53 2.57
C GLY A 183 -8.98 19.13 2.65
N MET A 184 -9.87 18.54 3.44
CA MET A 184 -11.28 18.94 3.47
C MET A 184 -11.47 20.35 4.03
N LYS A 185 -12.43 21.09 3.45
CA LYS A 185 -12.77 22.46 3.83
C LYS A 185 -13.78 22.58 4.97
N HIS A 186 -14.41 21.48 5.37
CA HIS A 186 -15.44 21.48 6.40
C HIS A 186 -15.12 20.45 7.48
N PRO A 187 -15.37 20.78 8.78
CA PRO A 187 -15.13 19.84 9.86
C PRO A 187 -16.03 18.60 9.77
N LEU A 188 -15.52 17.44 10.17
CA LEU A 188 -16.29 16.18 10.18
C LEU A 188 -16.19 15.41 11.50
N HIS A 189 -17.19 14.57 11.76
CA HIS A 189 -17.16 13.60 12.85
C HIS A 189 -16.40 12.35 12.42
N PHE A 190 -15.18 12.20 12.91
CA PHE A 190 -14.35 11.05 12.56
C PHE A 190 -14.82 9.80 13.34
N TYR A 191 -15.09 8.70 12.64
CA TYR A 191 -15.61 7.44 13.20
C TYR A 191 -16.84 7.57 14.12
N GLY A 192 -17.68 8.59 13.93
CA GLY A 192 -18.86 8.81 14.78
C GLY A 192 -18.55 9.27 16.20
N GLY A 193 -17.35 9.78 16.46
CA GLY A 193 -16.97 10.39 17.74
C GLY A 193 -17.67 11.74 18.01
N GLU A 194 -17.72 12.16 19.28
CA GLU A 194 -18.38 13.41 19.69
C GLU A 194 -17.63 14.67 19.24
N ASN A 195 -16.31 14.59 19.03
CA ASN A 195 -15.48 15.72 18.64
C ASN A 195 -15.42 15.88 17.12
N LEU A 196 -15.41 17.13 16.66
CA LEU A 196 -15.14 17.48 15.28
C LEU A 196 -13.63 17.45 15.00
N TRP A 197 -13.27 16.89 13.86
CA TRP A 197 -11.95 17.03 13.26
C TRP A 197 -11.93 18.28 12.37
N TYR A 198 -10.98 19.17 12.63
CA TYR A 198 -10.65 20.37 11.86
C TYR A 198 -9.34 20.12 11.13
N MET A 199 -9.44 19.94 9.82
CA MET A 199 -8.33 19.51 8.99
C MET A 199 -7.49 20.69 8.52
N THR A 200 -6.28 20.41 8.02
CA THR A 200 -5.39 21.41 7.43
C THR A 200 -6.11 22.24 6.36
N GLY A 201 -6.90 21.61 5.48
CA GLY A 201 -7.69 22.30 4.45
C GLY A 201 -8.69 23.31 5.02
N TYR A 202 -9.37 23.01 6.12
CA TYR A 202 -10.28 23.93 6.81
C TYR A 202 -9.54 25.20 7.27
N TYR A 203 -8.37 25.04 7.91
CA TYR A 203 -7.59 26.18 8.38
C TYR A 203 -7.06 27.03 7.22
N LEU A 204 -6.50 26.40 6.20
CA LEU A 204 -5.92 27.10 5.04
C LEU A 204 -6.99 27.81 4.20
N ASN A 205 -8.16 27.18 4.01
CA ASN A 205 -9.27 27.81 3.32
C ASN A 205 -9.76 29.07 4.05
N ASN A 206 -9.82 29.04 5.39
CA ASN A 206 -10.21 30.20 6.18
C ASN A 206 -9.14 31.32 6.17
N TYR A 207 -7.86 30.96 6.14
CA TYR A 207 -6.75 31.93 6.17
C TYR A 207 -6.49 32.58 4.81
N TYR A 208 -6.37 31.77 3.75
CA TYR A 208 -6.01 32.23 2.41
C TYR A 208 -7.22 32.53 1.52
N GLY A 209 -8.41 32.02 1.85
CA GLY A 209 -9.64 32.25 1.09
C GLY A 209 -9.47 31.92 -0.39
N GLU A 210 -9.68 32.90 -1.26
CA GLU A 210 -9.56 32.75 -2.71
C GLU A 210 -8.14 32.40 -3.19
N GLN A 211 -7.11 32.46 -2.34
CA GLN A 211 -5.74 32.04 -2.68
C GLN A 211 -5.45 30.57 -2.36
N TYR A 212 -6.44 29.82 -1.87
CA TYR A 212 -6.37 28.38 -1.63
C TYR A 212 -7.26 27.62 -2.61
N ALA A 213 -6.81 26.44 -3.03
CA ALA A 213 -7.62 25.44 -3.70
C ALA A 213 -7.32 24.05 -3.15
N SER A 214 -8.31 23.17 -3.20
CA SER A 214 -8.24 21.79 -2.73
C SER A 214 -8.81 20.85 -3.79
N ILE A 215 -8.08 19.77 -4.05
CA ILE A 215 -8.39 18.79 -5.07
C ILE A 215 -8.34 17.42 -4.42
N ASP A 216 -9.40 16.64 -4.54
CA ASP A 216 -9.44 15.25 -4.10
C ASP A 216 -9.17 14.30 -5.27
N ILE A 217 -8.39 13.24 -5.02
CA ILE A 217 -8.15 12.16 -5.98
C ILE A 217 -9.06 10.98 -5.63
N TYR A 218 -10.20 10.93 -6.31
CA TYR A 218 -11.20 9.90 -6.12
C TYR A 218 -11.02 8.75 -7.12
N ASN A 219 -10.95 7.51 -6.64
CA ASN A 219 -10.83 6.33 -7.50
C ASN A 219 -12.22 5.91 -8.02
N VAL A 220 -12.47 6.07 -9.32
CA VAL A 220 -13.75 5.67 -9.95
C VAL A 220 -13.49 4.61 -11.00
N ARG A 221 -13.87 3.36 -10.68
CA ARG A 221 -13.58 2.21 -11.54
C ARG A 221 -14.79 1.72 -12.32
N ASN A 222 -14.49 0.98 -13.39
CA ASN A 222 -15.45 0.05 -13.99
C ASN A 222 -15.62 -1.16 -13.07
N ASP A 223 -16.82 -1.41 -12.56
CA ASP A 223 -17.14 -2.62 -11.79
C ASP A 223 -18.56 -3.13 -12.08
N ASP A 224 -19.08 -4.02 -11.22
CA ASP A 224 -20.41 -4.60 -11.37
C ASP A 224 -21.54 -3.54 -11.25
N TYR A 225 -21.24 -2.37 -10.69
CA TYR A 225 -22.18 -1.29 -10.39
C TYR A 225 -21.83 0.04 -11.07
N THR A 226 -20.61 0.22 -11.57
CA THR A 226 -20.11 1.47 -12.16
C THR A 226 -19.50 1.20 -13.53
N LYS A 227 -19.74 2.10 -14.49
CA LYS A 227 -19.08 2.12 -15.79
C LYS A 227 -18.47 3.49 -16.04
N VAL A 228 -17.20 3.57 -16.39
CA VAL A 228 -16.47 4.80 -16.67
C VAL A 228 -15.87 4.75 -18.07
N ASN A 229 -16.04 5.83 -18.83
CA ASN A 229 -15.43 6.01 -20.15
C ASN A 229 -14.52 7.25 -20.13
N TYR A 230 -13.21 7.03 -20.13
CA TYR A 230 -12.19 8.08 -20.15
C TYR A 230 -11.88 8.64 -21.55
N GLY A 231 -12.33 7.97 -22.63
CA GLY A 231 -11.92 8.29 -23.99
C GLY A 231 -10.49 7.84 -24.31
N ASP A 232 -9.93 8.32 -25.43
CA ASP A 232 -8.61 7.91 -25.94
C ASP A 232 -7.42 8.69 -25.32
N GLY A 233 -7.56 9.20 -24.10
CA GLY A 233 -6.59 10.10 -23.44
C GLY A 233 -6.11 9.63 -22.07
N PRO A 234 -5.47 10.50 -21.26
CA PRO A 234 -5.05 10.16 -19.90
C PRO A 234 -6.26 9.77 -19.05
N HIS A 235 -6.17 8.68 -18.30
CA HIS A 235 -7.25 8.21 -17.44
C HIS A 235 -7.25 8.92 -16.07
N PHE A 236 -7.00 10.24 -16.07
CA PHE A 236 -7.06 11.07 -14.87
C PHE A 236 -7.72 12.41 -15.19
N LYS A 237 -8.97 12.55 -14.76
CA LYS A 237 -9.91 13.56 -15.27
C LYS A 237 -10.69 14.22 -14.16
N ILE A 238 -10.99 15.51 -14.30
CA ILE A 238 -11.90 16.22 -13.38
C ILE A 238 -13.33 15.74 -13.59
N LEU A 239 -14.02 15.38 -12.50
CA LEU A 239 -15.44 15.09 -12.53
C LEU A 239 -16.21 16.38 -12.84
N ASN A 240 -16.90 16.39 -13.98
CA ASN A 240 -17.80 17.49 -14.33
C ASN A 240 -19.09 17.48 -13.50
N GLU A 241 -19.81 18.60 -13.48
CA GLU A 241 -21.07 18.77 -12.72
C GLU A 241 -22.11 17.69 -13.03
N THR A 242 -22.12 17.14 -14.25
CA THR A 242 -23.06 16.06 -14.63
C THR A 242 -22.72 14.70 -14.03
N ASN A 243 -21.49 14.51 -13.54
CA ASN A 243 -21.01 13.26 -12.98
C ASN A 243 -20.82 13.31 -11.46
N LEU A 244 -20.58 14.50 -10.88
CA LEU A 244 -20.42 14.69 -9.42
C LEU A 244 -21.55 14.06 -8.56
N PRO A 245 -22.85 14.21 -8.88
CA PRO A 245 -23.92 13.73 -8.00
C PRO A 245 -24.19 12.21 -8.05
N LYS A 246 -23.46 11.45 -8.87
CA LYS A 246 -23.85 10.07 -9.21
C LYS A 246 -23.44 9.02 -8.18
N ASN A 247 -22.38 9.26 -7.39
CA ASN A 247 -21.96 8.42 -6.25
C ASN A 247 -21.29 9.22 -5.10
N ILE A 248 -21.18 10.54 -5.20
CA ILE A 248 -20.55 11.39 -4.17
C ILE A 248 -21.67 12.11 -3.43
N SER A 249 -21.66 12.06 -2.10
CA SER A 249 -22.70 12.72 -1.32
C SER A 249 -22.61 14.25 -1.51
N LYS A 250 -23.73 14.96 -1.39
CA LYS A 250 -23.70 16.42 -1.51
C LYS A 250 -22.80 17.09 -0.46
N GLU A 251 -22.62 16.44 0.67
CA GLU A 251 -21.74 16.88 1.75
C GLU A 251 -20.27 16.76 1.33
N ASP A 252 -19.89 15.62 0.75
CA ASP A 252 -18.54 15.38 0.22
C ASP A 252 -18.20 16.32 -0.95
N LEU A 253 -19.20 16.68 -1.77
CA LEU A 253 -19.02 17.64 -2.87
C LEU A 253 -18.64 19.05 -2.39
N SER A 254 -18.96 19.42 -1.15
CA SER A 254 -18.57 20.72 -0.59
C SER A 254 -17.19 20.70 0.07
N ASN A 255 -16.62 19.53 0.30
CA ASN A 255 -15.35 19.40 1.04
C ASN A 255 -14.13 19.79 0.20
N TYR A 256 -14.23 19.78 -1.13
CA TYR A 256 -13.14 20.10 -2.06
C TYR A 256 -13.62 21.03 -3.18
N ASP A 257 -12.70 21.76 -3.81
CA ASP A 257 -13.03 22.57 -5.00
C ASP A 257 -13.19 21.71 -6.25
N TYR A 258 -12.41 20.64 -6.33
CA TYR A 258 -12.42 19.71 -7.46
C TYR A 258 -12.28 18.27 -6.99
N ILE A 259 -12.93 17.37 -7.71
CA ILE A 259 -12.78 15.93 -7.52
C ILE A 259 -12.28 15.34 -8.83
N CYS A 260 -11.13 14.69 -8.77
CA CYS A 260 -10.54 13.98 -9.88
C CYS A 260 -10.98 12.51 -9.85
N ALA A 261 -11.22 11.94 -11.03
CA ALA A 261 -11.44 10.51 -11.21
C ALA A 261 -10.26 9.88 -11.94
N THR A 262 -9.77 8.76 -11.43
CA THR A 262 -8.79 7.88 -12.10
C THR A 262 -9.25 6.43 -12.09
N ASP A 263 -8.93 5.68 -13.15
CA ASP A 263 -8.98 4.22 -13.14
C ASP A 263 -7.60 3.57 -12.93
N GLN A 264 -6.54 4.37 -12.91
CA GLN A 264 -5.19 3.89 -12.66
C GLN A 264 -5.03 3.56 -11.19
N ARG A 265 -4.80 2.28 -10.95
CA ARG A 265 -4.44 1.73 -9.66
C ARG A 265 -3.02 1.25 -9.76
N ILE A 266 -2.10 2.11 -9.38
CA ILE A 266 -0.76 1.64 -9.13
C ILE A 266 -0.69 1.33 -7.64
N TYR A 267 -0.49 0.06 -7.34
CA TYR A 267 -0.26 -0.43 -6.00
C TYR A 267 1.24 -0.37 -5.75
N GLY A 268 1.64 0.29 -4.66
CA GLY A 268 3.05 0.54 -4.41
C GLY A 268 3.86 -0.73 -4.33
N ILE A 269 5.09 -0.66 -4.82
CA ILE A 269 5.98 -1.80 -4.80
C ILE A 269 6.56 -1.88 -3.39
N VAL A 270 6.37 -3.03 -2.73
CA VAL A 270 6.93 -3.27 -1.41
C VAL A 270 8.45 -3.10 -1.49
N CYS A 271 8.99 -2.12 -0.76
CA CYS A 271 10.35 -1.61 -0.95
C CYS A 271 11.45 -2.70 -0.98
N PRO A 272 11.38 -3.77 -0.16
CA PRO A 272 12.28 -4.91 -0.27
C PRO A 272 12.38 -5.61 -1.64
N TYR A 273 11.39 -5.49 -2.53
CA TYR A 273 11.48 -6.00 -3.91
C TYR A 273 12.37 -5.15 -4.82
N ILE A 274 12.55 -3.87 -4.48
CA ILE A 274 13.41 -2.95 -5.22
C ILE A 274 14.84 -3.09 -4.68
N THR A 275 15.66 -3.90 -5.36
CA THR A 275 16.99 -4.31 -4.88
C THR A 275 18.09 -3.29 -5.17
N THR A 276 17.84 -2.01 -4.88
CA THR A 276 18.91 -1.01 -4.88
C THR A 276 19.86 -1.28 -3.72
N ASP A 277 21.14 -0.91 -3.89
CA ASP A 277 22.15 -1.05 -2.83
C ASP A 277 21.72 -0.42 -1.51
N TYR A 278 20.95 0.66 -1.59
CA TYR A 278 20.40 1.38 -0.44
C TYR A 278 19.36 0.56 0.31
N ASN A 279 18.33 0.06 -0.39
CA ASN A 279 17.28 -0.75 0.20
C ASN A 279 17.85 -2.02 0.82
N LEU A 280 18.80 -2.67 0.14
CA LEU A 280 19.46 -3.87 0.63
C LEU A 280 20.27 -3.63 1.92
N ARG A 281 20.96 -2.49 2.02
CA ARG A 281 21.71 -2.12 3.24
C ARG A 281 20.78 -1.81 4.41
N ALA A 282 19.69 -1.09 4.17
CA ALA A 282 18.72 -0.80 5.21
C ALA A 282 17.97 -2.04 5.69
N LEU A 283 17.59 -2.93 4.77
CA LEU A 283 17.02 -4.23 5.10
C LEU A 283 17.96 -5.06 5.98
N TYR A 284 19.24 -5.17 5.59
CA TYR A 284 20.23 -5.87 6.39
C TYR A 284 20.42 -5.23 7.76
N LYS A 285 20.58 -3.91 7.83
CA LYS A 285 20.75 -3.15 9.08
C LYS A 285 19.56 -3.37 10.01
N TYR A 286 18.34 -3.28 9.47
CA TYR A 286 17.11 -3.48 10.25
C TYR A 286 17.11 -4.84 10.95
N VAL A 287 17.41 -5.92 10.21
CA VAL A 287 17.43 -7.28 10.78
C VAL A 287 18.64 -7.49 11.70
N ALA A 288 19.81 -6.95 11.37
CA ALA A 288 21.04 -7.14 12.14
C ALA A 288 21.03 -6.40 13.49
N ASP A 289 20.42 -5.22 13.54
CA ASP A 289 20.35 -4.38 14.75
C ASP A 289 19.11 -4.69 15.61
N PHE A 290 18.18 -5.54 15.15
CA PHE A 290 16.97 -5.86 15.89
C PHE A 290 17.28 -6.65 17.17
N ASP A 291 16.93 -6.06 18.31
CA ASP A 291 17.13 -6.64 19.63
C ASP A 291 15.84 -7.29 20.14
N ILE A 292 15.71 -8.61 19.92
CA ILE A 292 14.54 -9.39 20.34
C ILE A 292 14.30 -9.27 21.86
N GLU A 293 15.36 -9.19 22.68
CA GLU A 293 15.23 -9.12 24.14
C GLU A 293 14.67 -7.77 24.63
N LYS A 294 14.88 -6.71 23.84
CA LYS A 294 14.29 -5.38 24.09
C LYS A 294 12.93 -5.20 23.40
N SER A 295 12.58 -6.05 22.44
CA SER A 295 11.24 -6.06 21.85
C SER A 295 10.25 -6.52 22.92
N SER A 296 9.45 -5.58 23.41
CA SER A 296 8.44 -5.88 24.42
C SER A 296 7.38 -6.81 23.81
N PRO A 297 6.82 -7.78 24.56
CA PRO A 297 5.66 -8.57 24.10
C PRO A 297 4.43 -7.71 23.73
N TYR A 298 4.45 -6.41 24.05
CA TYR A 298 3.44 -5.42 23.66
C TYR A 298 3.72 -4.73 22.31
N LYS A 299 4.70 -5.18 21.51
CA LYS A 299 5.04 -4.61 20.20
C LYS A 299 5.00 -5.65 19.05
N PRO A 300 3.85 -6.30 18.80
CA PRO A 300 3.72 -7.35 17.78
C PRO A 300 4.09 -6.90 16.36
N ARG A 301 3.87 -5.62 16.02
CA ARG A 301 4.23 -5.05 14.72
C ARG A 301 5.74 -5.06 14.45
N GLU A 302 6.56 -4.66 15.44
CA GLU A 302 8.03 -4.63 15.28
C GLU A 302 8.60 -6.05 15.05
N LEU A 303 8.07 -7.03 15.79
CA LEU A 303 8.44 -8.43 15.59
C LEU A 303 8.01 -8.95 14.21
N ALA A 304 6.81 -8.58 13.74
CA ALA A 304 6.35 -8.98 12.42
C ALA A 304 7.25 -8.42 11.31
N TYR A 305 7.63 -7.14 11.41
CA TYR A 305 8.54 -6.50 10.46
C TYR A 305 9.93 -7.14 10.48
N PHE A 306 10.45 -7.50 11.65
CA PHE A 306 11.71 -8.24 11.77
C PHE A 306 11.67 -9.57 11.03
N ILE A 307 10.62 -10.36 11.24
CA ILE A 307 10.49 -11.67 10.61
C ILE A 307 10.27 -11.56 9.10
N LEU A 308 9.46 -10.59 8.65
CA LEU A 308 9.34 -10.27 7.23
C LEU A 308 10.69 -9.84 6.64
N GLY A 309 11.48 -9.06 7.37
CA GLY A 309 12.82 -8.66 6.97
C GLY A 309 13.74 -9.87 6.72
N ILE A 310 13.70 -10.89 7.57
CA ILE A 310 14.42 -12.16 7.36
C ILE A 310 13.97 -12.83 6.06
N SER A 311 12.65 -12.91 5.82
CA SER A 311 12.11 -13.50 4.59
C SER A 311 12.57 -12.74 3.35
N TYR A 312 12.61 -11.40 3.40
CA TYR A 312 13.10 -10.58 2.30
C TYR A 312 14.61 -10.71 2.09
N LEU A 313 15.42 -10.83 3.15
CA LEU A 313 16.85 -11.14 3.00
C LEU A 313 17.06 -12.49 2.30
N LYS A 314 16.25 -13.50 2.65
CA LYS A 314 16.31 -14.81 1.98
C LYS A 314 15.90 -14.73 0.51
N TYR A 315 14.85 -13.98 0.21
CA TYR A 315 14.42 -13.71 -1.16
C TYR A 315 15.52 -13.01 -1.97
N CYS A 316 16.11 -11.93 -1.45
CA CYS A 316 17.11 -11.14 -2.16
C CYS A 316 18.45 -11.86 -2.35
N PHE A 317 18.91 -12.58 -1.33
CA PHE A 317 20.29 -13.10 -1.29
C PHE A 317 20.41 -14.62 -1.44
N ASP A 318 19.30 -15.37 -1.35
CA ASP A 318 19.21 -16.83 -1.49
C ASP A 318 20.39 -17.60 -0.87
N GLU A 319 21.39 -17.98 -1.68
CA GLU A 319 22.57 -18.74 -1.24
C GLU A 319 23.51 -17.95 -0.31
N TYR A 320 23.54 -16.61 -0.43
CA TYR A 320 24.35 -15.74 0.42
C TYR A 320 23.71 -15.48 1.79
N PHE A 321 22.45 -15.90 1.98
CA PHE A 321 21.76 -15.88 3.27
C PHE A 321 21.19 -17.29 3.58
N PRO A 322 22.03 -18.22 4.05
CA PRO A 322 21.64 -19.60 4.34
C PRO A 322 20.96 -19.68 5.71
N PHE A 323 19.79 -19.05 5.82
CA PHE A 323 18.96 -19.11 7.02
C PHE A 323 17.68 -19.92 6.76
N SER A 324 17.31 -20.75 7.74
CA SER A 324 16.04 -21.45 7.87
C SER A 324 15.58 -21.41 9.32
N PHE A 325 14.26 -21.34 9.53
CA PHE A 325 13.67 -21.38 10.87
C PHE A 325 13.75 -22.77 11.52
N GLU A 326 14.02 -23.83 10.75
CA GLU A 326 14.09 -25.20 11.29
C GLU A 326 15.47 -25.55 11.87
N GLU A 327 16.55 -25.05 11.26
CA GLU A 327 17.89 -25.61 11.50
C GLU A 327 18.97 -24.56 11.82
N ASP A 328 18.77 -23.29 11.48
CA ASP A 328 19.87 -22.33 11.41
C ASP A 328 19.91 -21.28 12.52
N ASN A 329 21.14 -20.85 12.83
CA ASN A 329 21.38 -19.72 13.72
C ASN A 329 21.42 -18.42 12.91
N LEU A 330 20.40 -17.57 13.09
CA LEU A 330 20.29 -16.27 12.41
C LEU A 330 21.56 -15.41 12.53
N LYS A 331 22.22 -15.40 13.69
CA LYS A 331 23.46 -14.63 13.89
C LYS A 331 24.60 -15.11 12.98
N ALA A 332 24.69 -16.41 12.75
CA ALA A 332 25.70 -16.98 11.86
C ALA A 332 25.39 -16.65 10.39
N ALA A 333 24.12 -16.76 9.97
CA ALA A 333 23.69 -16.41 8.61
C ALA A 333 23.91 -14.91 8.31
N LEU A 334 23.57 -14.02 9.24
CA LEU A 334 23.82 -12.58 9.11
C LEU A 334 25.31 -12.25 9.03
N LYS A 335 26.15 -12.89 9.86
CA LYS A 335 27.60 -12.72 9.80
C LYS A 335 28.15 -13.13 8.44
N TYR A 336 27.74 -14.29 7.93
CA TYR A 336 28.16 -14.78 6.62
C TYR A 336 27.74 -13.83 5.49
N LEU A 337 26.49 -13.36 5.51
CA LEU A 337 25.98 -12.39 4.55
C LEU A 337 26.79 -11.08 4.57
N ASN A 338 27.10 -10.56 5.76
CA ASN A 338 27.90 -9.35 5.91
C ASN A 338 29.31 -9.50 5.33
N GLU A 339 30.02 -10.57 5.70
CA GLU A 339 31.38 -10.85 5.25
C GLU A 339 31.44 -11.09 3.73
N THR A 340 30.43 -11.75 3.17
CA THR A 340 30.41 -12.19 1.76
C THR A 340 29.88 -11.13 0.81
N VAL A 341 28.90 -10.32 1.24
CA VAL A 341 28.21 -9.34 0.39
C VAL A 341 28.62 -7.93 0.78
N PHE A 342 28.29 -7.50 1.99
CA PHE A 342 28.38 -6.09 2.38
C PHE A 342 29.82 -5.59 2.62
N LEU A 343 30.76 -6.48 2.94
CA LEU A 343 32.20 -6.20 3.09
C LEU A 343 33.04 -6.62 1.87
N SER A 344 32.40 -7.12 0.80
CA SER A 344 33.10 -7.66 -0.37
C SER A 344 33.79 -6.61 -1.26
N GLY A 345 33.46 -5.33 -1.07
CA GLY A 345 33.88 -4.23 -1.96
C GLY A 345 33.08 -4.12 -3.26
N LYS A 346 32.05 -4.97 -3.46
CA LYS A 346 31.10 -4.88 -4.58
C LYS A 346 29.76 -4.29 -4.12
N GLU A 347 28.98 -3.82 -5.08
CA GLU A 347 27.59 -3.37 -4.90
C GLU A 347 26.71 -4.56 -4.45
N PRO A 348 25.98 -4.47 -3.31
CA PRO A 348 25.11 -5.55 -2.83
C PRO A 348 24.10 -6.04 -3.86
N SER A 349 23.54 -5.16 -4.68
CA SER A 349 22.60 -5.51 -5.75
C SER A 349 23.16 -6.54 -6.74
N SER A 350 24.48 -6.56 -6.96
CA SER A 350 25.16 -7.54 -7.83
C SER A 350 25.11 -9.00 -7.34
N PHE A 351 24.67 -9.21 -6.09
CA PHE A 351 24.48 -10.54 -5.49
C PHE A 351 23.04 -11.06 -5.61
N CYS A 352 22.08 -10.23 -6.03
CA CYS A 352 20.66 -10.58 -6.20
C CYS A 352 20.37 -11.31 -7.54
N LYS A 353 21.22 -12.27 -7.92
CA LYS A 353 21.26 -12.85 -9.28
C LYS A 353 20.04 -13.68 -9.68
N ASN A 354 19.26 -14.15 -8.70
CA ASN A 354 18.10 -15.00 -8.93
C ASN A 354 16.79 -14.21 -9.05
N LEU A 355 16.86 -12.88 -8.89
CA LEU A 355 15.70 -12.01 -8.98
C LEU A 355 15.49 -11.49 -10.39
N PRO A 356 14.23 -11.24 -10.78
CA PRO A 356 13.94 -10.64 -12.07
C PRO A 356 14.45 -9.20 -12.15
N ASP A 357 15.02 -8.84 -13.30
CA ASP A 357 15.40 -7.46 -13.65
C ASP A 357 14.23 -6.80 -14.37
N TYR A 358 13.24 -6.37 -13.59
CA TYR A 358 12.00 -5.80 -14.10
C TYR A 358 12.07 -4.28 -14.25
N SER A 359 11.34 -3.75 -15.24
CA SER A 359 10.99 -2.35 -15.27
C SER A 359 10.04 -1.99 -14.12
N LEU A 360 9.85 -0.69 -13.85
CA LEU A 360 8.89 -0.23 -12.86
C LEU A 360 7.48 -0.75 -13.18
N GLU A 361 7.07 -0.66 -14.46
CA GLU A 361 5.75 -1.12 -14.90
C GLU A 361 5.56 -2.64 -14.72
N GLU A 362 6.64 -3.42 -14.86
CA GLU A 362 6.60 -4.87 -14.61
C GLU A 362 6.47 -5.18 -13.11
N TRP A 363 7.13 -4.42 -12.23
CA TRP A 363 6.96 -4.53 -10.79
C TRP A 363 5.57 -4.10 -10.32
N GLU A 364 5.03 -3.01 -10.87
CA GLU A 364 3.67 -2.55 -10.60
C GLU A 364 2.65 -3.63 -10.99
N LYS A 365 2.82 -4.24 -12.17
CA LYS A 365 1.99 -5.36 -12.61
C LYS A 365 2.13 -6.60 -11.72
N TYR A 366 3.32 -6.87 -11.22
CA TYR A 366 3.52 -7.94 -10.23
C TYR A 366 2.75 -7.66 -8.94
N ALA A 367 2.84 -6.43 -8.42
CA ALA A 367 2.11 -5.98 -7.23
C ALA A 367 0.59 -6.05 -7.43
N GLU A 368 0.07 -5.69 -8.61
CA GLU A 368 -1.35 -5.85 -8.96
C GLU A 368 -1.83 -7.29 -8.78
N TYR A 369 -1.07 -8.27 -9.29
CA TYR A 369 -1.39 -9.68 -9.11
C TYR A 369 -1.29 -10.11 -7.65
N LEU A 370 -0.23 -9.70 -6.95
CA LEU A 370 0.02 -10.10 -5.56
C LEU A 370 -1.04 -9.56 -4.60
N PHE A 371 -1.55 -8.36 -4.86
CA PHE A 371 -2.69 -7.79 -4.14
C PHE A 371 -4.05 -8.33 -4.59
N SER A 372 -4.10 -8.97 -5.77
CA SER A 372 -5.32 -9.45 -6.39
C SER A 372 -6.40 -8.35 -6.44
N TYR A 373 -6.05 -7.13 -6.85
CA TYR A 373 -7.00 -6.02 -7.04
C TYR A 373 -7.97 -5.78 -5.84
N GLU A 374 -7.47 -5.63 -4.61
CA GLU A 374 -8.23 -5.43 -3.35
C GLU A 374 -9.03 -6.63 -2.85
N TRP A 375 -9.16 -7.70 -3.63
CA TRP A 375 -9.90 -8.89 -3.19
C TRP A 375 -9.30 -9.51 -1.93
N PHE A 376 -8.00 -9.30 -1.68
CA PHE A 376 -7.34 -9.66 -0.43
C PHE A 376 -7.89 -8.87 0.76
N GLU A 377 -7.88 -7.55 0.71
CA GLU A 377 -8.38 -6.70 1.80
C GLU A 377 -9.87 -6.90 2.04
N ASP A 378 -10.67 -6.99 0.97
CA ASP A 378 -12.10 -7.29 1.07
C ASP A 378 -12.37 -8.63 1.79
N TYR A 379 -11.52 -9.63 1.53
CA TYR A 379 -11.59 -10.93 2.18
C TYR A 379 -11.20 -10.85 3.66
N ILE A 380 -10.10 -10.16 3.97
CA ILE A 380 -9.53 -10.05 5.32
C ILE A 380 -10.43 -9.23 6.24
N TYR A 381 -10.89 -8.06 5.77
CA TYR A 381 -11.71 -7.14 6.57
C TYR A 381 -13.20 -7.50 6.60
N GLY A 382 -13.60 -8.59 5.93
CA GLY A 382 -14.97 -9.11 6.03
C GLY A 382 -16.03 -8.21 5.38
N TYR A 383 -15.66 -7.32 4.46
CA TYR A 383 -16.59 -6.45 3.73
C TYR A 383 -17.48 -7.22 2.74
N LEU A 384 -17.24 -8.51 2.54
CA LEU A 384 -17.94 -9.37 1.60
C LEU A 384 -19.15 -10.09 2.23
N ASP A 385 -20.34 -9.91 1.63
CA ASP A 385 -21.55 -10.68 1.99
C ASP A 385 -21.30 -12.20 1.90
N TYR A 386 -21.62 -12.90 3.00
CA TYR A 386 -20.75 -13.88 3.67
C TYR A 386 -20.50 -15.21 2.93
N LYS A 387 -21.08 -15.46 1.74
CA LYS A 387 -20.90 -16.77 1.05
C LYS A 387 -20.76 -16.72 -0.47
N LYS A 388 -21.57 -15.92 -1.17
CA LYS A 388 -21.46 -15.82 -2.64
C LYS A 388 -20.23 -15.00 -3.04
N SER A 389 -19.91 -13.98 -2.25
CA SER A 389 -18.79 -13.09 -2.49
C SER A 389 -17.45 -13.73 -2.14
N GLN A 390 -17.38 -14.55 -1.07
CA GLN A 390 -16.17 -15.30 -0.72
C GLN A 390 -15.72 -16.28 -1.80
N LYS A 391 -16.64 -17.04 -2.41
CA LYS A 391 -16.29 -17.96 -3.51
C LYS A 391 -15.76 -17.22 -4.74
N LYS A 392 -16.34 -16.06 -5.06
CA LYS A 392 -15.86 -15.20 -6.15
C LYS A 392 -14.46 -14.68 -5.83
N ALA A 393 -14.27 -14.10 -4.64
CA ALA A 393 -12.98 -13.60 -4.16
C ALA A 393 -11.89 -14.67 -4.20
N CYS A 394 -12.13 -15.86 -3.61
CA CYS A 394 -11.18 -16.98 -3.65
C CYS A 394 -10.78 -17.35 -5.08
N GLY A 395 -11.73 -17.37 -6.03
CA GLY A 395 -11.46 -17.68 -7.43
C GLY A 395 -10.56 -16.65 -8.11
N TYR A 396 -10.81 -15.36 -7.87
CA TYR A 396 -9.97 -14.28 -8.39
C TYR A 396 -8.57 -14.30 -7.78
N ILE A 397 -8.47 -14.48 -6.46
CA ILE A 397 -7.18 -14.53 -5.76
C ILE A 397 -6.34 -15.70 -6.27
N ILE A 398 -6.92 -16.90 -6.40
CA ILE A 398 -6.21 -18.07 -6.95
C ILE A 398 -5.67 -17.76 -8.36
N TYR A 399 -6.50 -17.20 -9.25
CA TYR A 399 -6.09 -16.83 -10.61
C TYR A 399 -4.92 -15.84 -10.60
N ASN A 400 -4.99 -14.79 -9.78
CA ASN A 400 -3.94 -13.79 -9.70
C ASN A 400 -2.64 -14.34 -9.10
N MET A 401 -2.71 -15.21 -8.08
CA MET A 401 -1.52 -15.85 -7.52
C MET A 401 -0.83 -16.76 -8.55
N GLU A 402 -1.59 -17.48 -9.38
CA GLU A 402 -1.02 -18.28 -10.47
C GLU A 402 -0.22 -17.41 -11.47
N HIS A 403 -0.68 -16.19 -11.76
CA HIS A 403 0.04 -15.22 -12.58
C HIS A 403 1.26 -14.63 -11.87
N ALA A 404 1.14 -14.27 -10.59
CA ALA A 404 2.26 -13.78 -9.80
C ALA A 404 3.41 -14.80 -9.71
N ILE A 405 3.11 -16.10 -9.53
CA ILE A 405 4.10 -17.19 -9.55
C ILE A 405 4.83 -17.27 -10.89
N GLN A 406 4.11 -17.08 -12.00
CA GLN A 406 4.71 -17.13 -13.34
C GLN A 406 5.64 -15.95 -13.59
N MET A 407 5.28 -14.77 -13.08
CA MET A 407 6.13 -13.59 -13.16
C MET A 407 7.37 -13.81 -12.30
N ASN A 408 7.20 -13.85 -10.97
CA ASN A 408 8.30 -13.91 -10.03
C ASN A 408 8.36 -15.24 -9.26
N PRO A 409 8.92 -16.31 -9.86
CA PRO A 409 8.98 -17.63 -9.23
C PRO A 409 9.97 -17.72 -8.06
N ALA A 410 10.77 -16.68 -7.81
CA ALA A 410 11.69 -16.61 -6.67
C ALA A 410 10.99 -16.14 -5.39
N ASP A 411 9.81 -15.54 -5.51
CA ASP A 411 9.02 -15.09 -4.37
C ASP A 411 8.16 -16.24 -3.82
N PRO A 412 8.33 -16.65 -2.55
CA PRO A 412 7.52 -17.70 -1.96
C PRO A 412 6.06 -17.29 -1.71
N TRP A 413 5.75 -15.99 -1.65
CA TRP A 413 4.46 -15.48 -1.19
C TRP A 413 3.27 -15.79 -2.11
N PRO A 414 3.37 -15.60 -3.43
CA PRO A 414 2.32 -16.05 -4.35
C PRO A 414 1.95 -17.53 -4.15
N GLN A 415 2.94 -18.40 -3.96
CA GLN A 415 2.70 -19.83 -3.75
C GLN A 415 2.09 -20.14 -2.38
N TYR A 416 2.50 -19.42 -1.33
CA TYR A 416 1.85 -19.47 -0.01
C TYR A 416 0.36 -19.13 -0.11
N TRP A 417 0.03 -17.99 -0.72
CA TRP A 417 -1.34 -17.52 -0.83
C TRP A 417 -2.19 -18.40 -1.74
N LEU A 418 -1.64 -18.89 -2.85
CA LEU A 418 -2.31 -19.87 -3.70
C LEU A 418 -2.73 -21.10 -2.87
N ALA A 419 -1.83 -21.65 -2.06
CA ALA A 419 -2.10 -22.82 -1.24
C ALA A 419 -3.13 -22.52 -0.14
N TYR A 420 -3.05 -21.34 0.49
CA TYR A 420 -4.02 -20.87 1.47
C TYR A 420 -5.44 -20.80 0.88
N PHE A 421 -5.64 -20.09 -0.23
CA PHE A 421 -6.97 -19.95 -0.84
C PHE A 421 -7.50 -21.24 -1.48
N LEU A 422 -6.61 -22.15 -1.90
CA LEU A 422 -7.02 -23.51 -2.27
C LEU A 422 -7.54 -24.30 -1.07
N SER A 423 -6.97 -24.07 0.12
CA SER A 423 -7.45 -24.67 1.38
C SER A 423 -8.83 -24.11 1.76
N GLU A 424 -9.00 -22.79 1.73
CA GLU A 424 -10.30 -22.13 1.96
C GLU A 424 -11.36 -22.64 0.97
N LYS A 425 -10.98 -22.84 -0.30
CA LYS A 425 -11.82 -23.48 -1.33
C LYS A 425 -12.17 -24.93 -1.02
N ALA A 426 -11.22 -25.70 -0.53
CA ALA A 426 -11.47 -27.06 -0.12
C ALA A 426 -12.48 -27.11 1.04
N ASP A 427 -12.39 -26.18 1.99
CA ASP A 427 -13.30 -26.12 3.14
C ASP A 427 -14.75 -25.85 2.76
N TYR A 428 -15.03 -24.80 1.96
CA TYR A 428 -16.41 -24.54 1.57
C TYR A 428 -16.97 -25.51 0.52
N SER A 429 -16.11 -26.18 -0.27
CA SER A 429 -16.56 -27.19 -1.24
C SER A 429 -16.71 -28.58 -0.64
N SER A 430 -15.96 -28.86 0.44
CA SER A 430 -15.84 -30.14 1.13
C SER A 430 -15.50 -31.33 0.22
N LYS A 431 -14.84 -31.09 -0.93
CA LYS A 431 -14.46 -32.14 -1.88
C LYS A 431 -13.08 -32.68 -1.58
N LYS A 432 -12.94 -34.01 -1.47
CA LYS A 432 -11.63 -34.68 -1.31
C LYS A 432 -10.62 -34.28 -2.39
N SER A 433 -11.06 -34.07 -3.63
CA SER A 433 -10.18 -33.61 -4.72
C SER A 433 -9.62 -32.22 -4.50
N ASP A 434 -10.36 -31.33 -3.82
CA ASP A 434 -9.94 -29.95 -3.59
C ASP A 434 -8.96 -29.90 -2.41
N TYR A 435 -9.15 -30.73 -1.37
CA TYR A 435 -8.15 -30.91 -0.31
C TYR A 435 -6.82 -31.46 -0.84
N LYS A 436 -6.85 -32.42 -1.77
CA LYS A 436 -5.62 -32.93 -2.42
C LYS A 436 -4.86 -31.84 -3.19
N LYS A 437 -5.59 -30.98 -3.92
CA LYS A 437 -4.97 -29.85 -4.64
C LYS A 437 -4.36 -28.82 -3.67
N ALA A 438 -5.02 -28.57 -2.55
CA ALA A 438 -4.48 -27.67 -1.51
C ALA A 438 -3.17 -28.23 -0.93
N ILE A 439 -3.12 -29.54 -0.63
CA ILE A 439 -1.89 -30.23 -0.18
C ILE A 439 -0.79 -30.11 -1.23
N GLU A 440 -1.06 -30.44 -2.50
CA GLU A 440 -0.08 -30.31 -3.58
C GLU A 440 0.49 -28.88 -3.71
N ALA A 441 -0.34 -27.86 -3.50
CA ALA A 441 0.09 -26.46 -3.52
C ALA A 441 0.96 -26.11 -2.29
N TRP A 442 0.61 -26.60 -1.11
CA TRP A 442 1.44 -26.42 0.09
C TRP A 442 2.78 -27.15 -0.02
N GLU A 443 2.82 -28.35 -0.59
CA GLU A 443 4.06 -29.07 -0.85
C GLU A 443 4.96 -28.32 -1.83
N LYS A 444 4.38 -27.65 -2.85
CA LYS A 444 5.15 -26.74 -3.72
C LYS A 444 5.73 -25.56 -2.94
N PHE A 445 4.96 -24.98 -2.00
CA PHE A 445 5.48 -23.95 -1.10
C PHE A 445 6.64 -24.49 -0.25
N LEU A 446 6.51 -25.65 0.39
CA LEU A 446 7.59 -26.24 1.20
C LEU A 446 8.84 -26.62 0.39
N ASN A 447 8.68 -26.95 -0.89
CA ASN A 447 9.80 -27.20 -1.79
C ASN A 447 10.47 -25.91 -2.30
N HIS A 448 9.86 -24.74 -2.07
CA HIS A 448 10.43 -23.46 -2.44
C HIS A 448 11.57 -23.08 -1.48
N LYS A 449 12.73 -22.70 -2.03
CA LYS A 449 13.98 -22.47 -1.27
C LYS A 449 13.85 -21.40 -0.18
N ALA A 450 13.04 -20.37 -0.44
CA ALA A 450 12.80 -19.28 0.50
C ALA A 450 11.71 -19.57 1.55
N SER A 451 10.96 -20.67 1.42
CA SER A 451 9.83 -20.96 2.32
C SER A 451 10.25 -21.18 3.77
N PHE A 452 11.44 -21.73 3.99
CA PHE A 452 11.96 -22.00 5.33
C PHE A 452 12.40 -20.75 6.09
N ALA A 453 12.51 -19.61 5.41
CA ALA A 453 12.70 -18.29 6.03
C ALA A 453 11.42 -17.43 5.97
N CYS A 454 10.30 -18.02 5.51
CA CYS A 454 9.02 -17.34 5.40
C CYS A 454 8.18 -17.62 6.66
N PRO A 455 7.57 -16.59 7.29
CA PRO A 455 6.73 -16.79 8.47
C PRO A 455 5.44 -17.58 8.19
N GLY A 456 5.06 -17.75 6.93
CA GLY A 456 3.96 -18.64 6.51
C GLY A 456 4.21 -20.13 6.78
N LEU A 457 5.40 -20.54 7.21
CA LEU A 457 5.75 -21.96 7.43
C LEU A 457 4.89 -22.64 8.51
N LEU A 458 4.62 -21.95 9.62
CA LEU A 458 3.73 -22.47 10.68
C LEU A 458 2.31 -22.69 10.18
N VAL A 459 1.80 -21.73 9.40
CA VAL A 459 0.49 -21.81 8.74
C VAL A 459 0.45 -22.97 7.73
N ALA A 460 1.52 -23.16 6.95
CA ALA A 460 1.60 -24.25 6.00
C ALA A 460 1.45 -25.61 6.71
N TYR A 461 2.21 -25.85 7.78
CA TYR A 461 2.10 -27.09 8.54
C TYR A 461 0.72 -27.32 9.14
N ASP A 462 0.10 -26.27 9.70
CA ASP A 462 -1.26 -26.34 10.25
C ASP A 462 -2.30 -26.70 9.18
N ARG A 463 -2.28 -25.99 8.04
CA ARG A 463 -3.26 -26.17 6.97
C ARG A 463 -3.08 -27.49 6.23
N ILE A 464 -1.83 -27.95 6.04
CA ILE A 464 -1.56 -29.29 5.50
C ILE A 464 -2.14 -30.36 6.43
N ALA A 465 -1.88 -30.26 7.74
CA ALA A 465 -2.41 -31.22 8.73
C ALA A 465 -3.95 -31.27 8.71
N ILE A 466 -4.62 -30.11 8.66
CA ILE A 466 -6.08 -30.03 8.52
C ILE A 466 -6.55 -30.72 7.24
N CYS A 467 -5.89 -30.49 6.10
CA CYS A 467 -6.26 -31.13 4.84
C CYS A 467 -6.12 -32.66 4.91
N TYR A 468 -5.04 -33.19 5.48
CA TYR A 468 -4.87 -34.64 5.67
C TYR A 468 -5.91 -35.22 6.62
N SER A 469 -6.27 -34.51 7.69
CA SER A 469 -7.35 -34.88 8.59
C SER A 469 -8.69 -35.03 7.87
N LYS A 470 -9.02 -34.07 6.97
CA LYS A 470 -10.24 -34.11 6.14
C LYS A 470 -10.23 -35.27 5.13
N LEU A 471 -9.04 -35.77 4.77
CA LEU A 471 -8.88 -36.95 3.91
C LEU A 471 -8.89 -38.28 4.70
N GLY A 472 -8.73 -38.23 6.03
CA GLY A 472 -8.64 -39.40 6.91
C GLY A 472 -7.25 -40.02 6.96
N ASP A 473 -6.20 -39.23 6.74
CA ASP A 473 -4.80 -39.65 6.77
C ASP A 473 -4.13 -39.20 8.08
N GLU A 474 -4.26 -40.04 9.11
CA GLU A 474 -3.81 -39.74 10.46
C GLU A 474 -2.28 -39.66 10.58
N GLU A 475 -1.54 -40.40 9.75
CA GLU A 475 -0.07 -40.42 9.77
C GLU A 475 0.50 -39.07 9.34
N ASN A 476 0.06 -38.59 8.16
CA ASN A 476 0.50 -37.30 7.65
C ASN A 476 -0.04 -36.14 8.49
N GLU A 477 -1.28 -36.23 8.99
CA GLU A 477 -1.81 -35.26 9.95
C GLU A 477 -0.88 -35.11 11.17
N HIS A 478 -0.48 -36.23 11.78
CA HIS A 478 0.39 -36.24 12.96
C HIS A 478 1.81 -35.70 12.65
N PHE A 479 2.36 -36.06 11.49
CA PHE A 479 3.66 -35.57 11.05
C PHE A 479 3.69 -34.03 10.98
N TYR A 480 2.72 -33.42 10.29
CA TYR A 480 2.68 -31.97 10.12
C TYR A 480 2.33 -31.22 11.41
N LYS A 481 1.48 -31.79 12.28
CA LYS A 481 1.26 -31.25 13.64
C LYS A 481 2.55 -31.21 14.44
N THR A 482 3.34 -32.28 14.42
CA THR A 482 4.63 -32.35 15.11
C THR A 482 5.62 -31.31 14.58
N LYS A 483 5.65 -31.09 13.26
CA LYS A 483 6.44 -30.02 12.63
C LYS A 483 6.01 -28.62 13.11
N LYS A 484 4.70 -28.33 13.14
CA LYS A 484 4.17 -27.08 13.70
C LYS A 484 4.58 -26.88 15.16
N GLU A 485 4.36 -27.88 16.02
CA GLU A 485 4.68 -27.82 17.45
C GLU A 485 6.17 -27.58 17.75
N ASN A 486 7.06 -28.06 16.88
CA ASN A 486 8.50 -27.82 17.04
C ASN A 486 8.88 -26.39 16.66
N LEU A 487 8.26 -25.85 15.62
CA LEU A 487 8.52 -24.50 15.13
C LEU A 487 7.87 -23.43 16.04
N ASP A 488 6.70 -23.71 16.62
CA ASP A 488 5.97 -22.82 17.53
C ASP A 488 6.77 -22.52 18.82
N LYS A 489 7.65 -23.45 19.24
CA LYS A 489 8.59 -23.23 20.36
C LYS A 489 9.66 -22.17 20.05
N VAL A 490 9.91 -21.90 18.78
CA VAL A 490 10.89 -20.91 18.31
C VAL A 490 10.21 -19.55 18.12
N PHE A 491 8.93 -19.53 17.70
CA PHE A 491 8.13 -18.32 17.49
C PHE A 491 6.69 -18.49 17.99
N PRO A 492 6.39 -18.11 19.24
CA PRO A 492 5.05 -18.24 19.80
C PRO A 492 4.18 -17.07 19.31
N TRP A 493 3.60 -17.21 18.11
CA TRP A 493 2.62 -16.27 17.57
C TRP A 493 1.22 -16.82 17.75
N ASN A 494 0.23 -15.95 17.91
CA ASN A 494 -1.16 -16.39 17.80
C ASN A 494 -1.52 -16.58 16.31
N ASP A 495 -2.45 -17.49 16.03
CA ASP A 495 -2.82 -17.88 14.66
C ASP A 495 -3.19 -16.65 13.79
N ILE A 496 -3.87 -15.64 14.33
CA ILE A 496 -4.32 -14.45 13.58
C ILE A 496 -3.13 -13.57 13.16
N GLU A 497 -2.17 -13.35 14.06
CA GLU A 497 -0.91 -12.66 13.76
C GLU A 497 -0.10 -13.42 12.70
N MET A 498 -0.19 -14.76 12.67
CA MET A 498 0.48 -15.60 11.67
C MET A 498 -0.11 -15.50 10.27
N TYR A 499 -1.44 -15.38 10.16
CA TYR A 499 -2.10 -15.31 8.87
C TYR A 499 -1.90 -13.97 8.17
N PHE A 500 -1.79 -12.88 8.94
CA PHE A 500 -1.87 -11.51 8.41
C PHE A 500 -0.70 -10.61 8.84
N PHE A 501 0.31 -11.17 9.52
CA PHE A 501 1.59 -10.54 9.85
C PHE A 501 1.46 -9.16 10.52
N GLY A 502 0.60 -9.08 11.54
CA GLY A 502 0.42 -7.86 12.34
C GLY A 502 -0.37 -6.74 11.66
N TYR A 503 -1.02 -7.02 10.53
CA TYR A 503 -1.90 -6.08 9.83
C TYR A 503 -3.35 -6.18 10.35
N TYR A 504 -3.52 -6.00 11.65
CA TYR A 504 -4.79 -5.61 12.28
C TYR A 504 -4.52 -4.34 13.07
N ASN A 505 -5.30 -3.29 12.80
CA ASN A 505 -5.41 -2.12 13.67
C ASN A 505 -6.33 -2.42 14.85
#